data_AF-A0A7S7JMG4-F1
#
_entry.id   AF-A0A7S7JMG4-F1
#
_cell.length_a   1.000
_cell.length_b   1.000
_cell.length_c   1.000
_cell.angle_alpha   90.00
_cell.angle_beta   90.00
_cell.angle_gamma   90.00
#
_symmetry.space_group_name_H-M   'P 1'
#
loop_
_entity.id
_entity.type
_entity.pdbx_description
1 polymer ?
#
loop_
_entity_poly.entity_id
_entity_poly.type
_entity_poly.pdbx_seq_one_letter_code
_entity_poly.pdbx_strand_id
1 'polypeptide(L)'
;MLNSLEEAIVKSGLKDGMTISFHHAFRHGDKTFQQVMEAIKKLNIKNLTVLASSFTKSHDCFIEYIKDGIVTALEGSAIRGELGNAISEGLLTKPVIIRSHGGRARSITTEQSYINVAFLAASSSDEMGNANGVIGDSCVGSLGYAIVDAQYADKTIIITDTLVSYPNNPISIPQIYVDYVVKVEVIEIIKISSGEIHSKFNPKEIVIAENIVKVIKNTPYFKNGFSFQTGTGGASQASLVILSDEMRRKQIKASVF
;
A
#
# COMPACT_ATOMS: atom_id res chain seq x y z
N MET A 1 9.39 -1.49 21.47
CA MET A 1 8.67 -0.22 21.31
C MET A 1 9.58 0.99 21.56
N LEU A 2 9.35 2.10 20.85
CA LEU A 2 9.99 3.41 21.01
C LEU A 2 8.95 4.52 21.21
N ASN A 3 9.37 5.69 21.71
CA ASN A 3 8.43 6.73 22.13
C ASN A 3 8.03 7.72 21.02
N SER A 4 8.83 7.83 19.96
CA SER A 4 8.52 8.73 18.84
C SER A 4 9.12 8.26 17.52
N LEU A 5 8.64 8.85 16.42
CA LEU A 5 9.20 8.62 15.08
C LEU A 5 10.62 9.16 14.98
N GLU A 6 10.92 10.31 15.59
CA GLU A 6 12.28 10.86 15.62
C GLU A 6 13.25 9.88 16.31
N GLU A 7 12.87 9.29 17.44
CA GLU A 7 13.69 8.29 18.13
C GLU A 7 13.91 7.06 17.24
N ALA A 8 12.87 6.60 16.54
CA ALA A 8 12.93 5.44 15.67
C ALA A 8 13.81 5.69 14.42
N ILE A 9 13.75 6.88 13.83
CA ILE A 9 14.61 7.29 12.71
C ILE A 9 16.08 7.35 13.13
N VAL A 10 16.36 7.89 14.32
CA VAL A 10 17.75 7.94 14.85
C VAL A 10 18.26 6.53 15.12
N LYS A 11 17.46 5.68 15.78
CA LYS A 11 17.87 4.30 16.13
C LYS A 11 17.96 3.36 14.93
N SER A 12 17.18 3.59 13.86
CA SER A 12 17.33 2.83 12.61
C SER A 12 18.61 3.18 11.86
N GLY A 13 19.27 4.29 12.20
CA GLY A 13 20.50 4.72 11.55
C GLY A 13 20.27 5.32 10.17
N LEU A 14 19.06 5.83 9.90
CA LEU A 14 18.75 6.53 8.64
C LEU A 14 19.68 7.73 8.44
N LYS A 15 20.22 7.87 7.23
CA LYS A 15 21.13 8.94 6.82
C LYS A 15 20.80 9.44 5.43
N ASP A 16 21.43 10.55 5.05
CA ASP A 16 21.31 11.10 3.70
C ASP A 16 21.66 10.08 2.62
N GLY A 17 20.93 10.10 1.51
CA GLY A 17 21.19 9.19 0.38
C GLY A 17 20.56 7.81 0.49
N MET A 18 19.98 7.46 1.65
CA MET A 18 19.35 6.15 1.86
C MET A 18 17.96 6.04 1.21
N THR A 19 17.49 4.79 1.09
CA THR A 19 16.15 4.46 0.58
C THR A 19 15.22 4.09 1.71
N ILE A 20 14.05 4.73 1.74
CA ILE A 20 12.96 4.44 2.66
C ILE A 20 11.76 3.87 1.92
N SER A 21 10.96 3.02 2.57
CA SER A 21 9.78 2.42 1.94
C SER A 21 8.50 2.59 2.75
N PHE A 22 7.38 2.57 2.02
CA PHE A 22 6.02 2.68 2.55
C PHE A 22 5.07 1.77 1.76
N HIS A 23 3.98 1.34 2.38
CA HIS A 23 2.89 0.65 1.69
C HIS A 23 1.63 1.52 1.56
N HIS A 24 0.79 1.26 0.57
CA HIS A 24 -0.38 2.10 0.26
C HIS A 24 -1.72 1.51 0.73
N ALA A 25 -1.71 0.63 1.75
CA ALA A 25 -2.92 -0.09 2.16
C ALA A 25 -4.02 0.85 2.69
N PHE A 26 -3.63 1.97 3.31
CA PHE A 26 -4.49 3.03 3.84
C PHE A 26 -4.94 4.05 2.77
N ARG A 27 -4.60 3.80 1.50
CA ARG A 27 -5.07 4.52 0.31
C ARG A 27 -5.03 6.05 0.43
N HIS A 28 -6.20 6.67 0.63
CA HIS A 28 -6.41 8.11 0.62
C HIS A 28 -6.41 8.72 2.04
N GLY A 29 -6.63 7.90 3.07
CA GLY A 29 -6.68 8.37 4.45
C GLY A 29 -5.34 8.32 5.17
N ASP A 30 -4.32 7.69 4.57
CA ASP A 30 -3.01 7.48 5.17
C ASP A 30 -2.34 8.81 5.59
N LYS A 31 -1.88 8.86 6.84
CA LYS A 31 -1.13 9.97 7.42
C LYS A 31 0.29 9.59 7.85
N THR A 32 0.65 8.32 7.72
CA THR A 32 1.93 7.83 8.25
C THR A 32 3.12 8.40 7.48
N PHE A 33 3.05 8.48 6.16
CA PHE A 33 4.11 9.08 5.35
C PHE A 33 4.35 10.54 5.77
N GLN A 34 3.30 11.34 6.00
CA GLN A 34 3.45 12.75 6.36
C GLN A 34 4.15 12.88 7.71
N GLN A 35 3.71 12.12 8.71
CA GLN A 35 4.30 12.11 10.06
C GLN A 35 5.78 11.70 10.03
N VAL A 36 6.13 10.67 9.25
CA VAL A 36 7.52 10.22 9.07
C VAL A 36 8.35 11.30 8.37
N MET A 37 7.84 11.90 7.30
CA MET A 37 8.58 12.92 6.54
C MET A 37 8.77 14.22 7.35
N GLU A 38 7.81 14.59 8.20
CA GLU A 38 7.98 15.70 9.15
C GLU A 38 9.09 15.41 10.17
N ALA A 39 9.14 14.19 10.72
CA ALA A 39 10.21 13.78 11.62
C ALA A 39 11.59 13.76 10.92
N ILE A 40 11.68 13.25 9.69
CA ILE A 40 12.89 13.28 8.85
C ILE A 40 13.34 14.73 8.61
N LYS A 41 12.40 15.63 8.28
CA LYS A 41 12.70 17.05 8.07
C LYS A 41 13.29 17.72 9.32
N LYS A 42 12.74 17.45 10.51
CA LYS A 42 13.28 17.97 11.79
C LYS A 42 14.70 17.49 12.07
N LEU A 43 15.02 16.27 11.64
CA LEU A 43 16.36 15.67 11.77
C LEU A 43 17.34 16.13 10.69
N ASN A 44 16.91 16.99 9.76
CA ASN A 44 17.71 17.52 8.66
C ASN A 44 18.29 16.43 7.73
N ILE A 45 17.63 15.28 7.63
CA ILE A 45 18.03 14.21 6.70
C ILE A 45 17.53 14.55 5.29
N LYS A 46 18.37 14.35 4.28
CA LYS A 46 18.11 14.74 2.89
C LYS A 46 18.48 13.68 1.86
N ASN A 47 18.20 13.98 0.59
CA ASN A 47 18.61 13.15 -0.54
C ASN A 47 18.09 11.70 -0.47
N LEU A 48 16.87 11.51 0.04
CA LEU A 48 16.27 10.19 0.19
C LEU A 48 15.64 9.70 -1.11
N THR A 49 15.70 8.39 -1.31
CA THR A 49 14.85 7.69 -2.29
C THR A 49 13.63 7.13 -1.58
N VAL A 50 12.43 7.40 -2.11
CA VAL A 50 11.18 6.83 -1.57
C VAL A 50 10.69 5.69 -2.46
N LEU A 51 10.77 4.46 -1.95
CA LEU A 51 10.28 3.23 -2.59
C LEU A 51 8.90 2.84 -2.03
N ALA A 52 7.86 3.58 -2.45
CA ALA A 52 6.49 3.28 -2.04
C ALA A 52 5.90 2.16 -2.89
N SER A 53 5.00 1.35 -2.33
CA SER A 53 4.26 0.37 -3.14
C SER A 53 3.32 1.03 -4.17
N SER A 54 2.83 2.25 -3.91
CA SER A 54 2.09 3.12 -4.85
C SER A 54 1.96 4.53 -4.25
N PHE A 55 1.82 5.57 -5.08
CA PHE A 55 1.54 6.94 -4.64
C PHE A 55 0.09 7.32 -5.00
N THR A 56 -0.68 7.67 -3.96
CA THR A 56 -2.07 8.15 -4.04
C THR A 56 -2.12 9.67 -3.84
N LYS A 57 -3.32 10.27 -3.94
CA LYS A 57 -3.52 11.71 -3.64
C LYS A 57 -3.04 12.15 -2.25
N SER A 58 -3.00 11.25 -1.27
CA SER A 58 -2.50 11.60 0.08
C SER A 58 -1.04 11.99 0.04
N HIS A 59 -0.30 11.49 -0.94
CA HIS A 59 1.13 11.66 -1.08
C HIS A 59 1.51 12.96 -1.79
N ASP A 60 0.55 13.85 -2.09
CA ASP A 60 0.81 15.16 -2.71
C ASP A 60 1.75 16.03 -1.84
N CYS A 61 1.87 15.75 -0.53
CA CYS A 61 2.85 16.41 0.34
C CYS A 61 4.31 16.18 -0.09
N PHE A 62 4.62 15.13 -0.87
CA PHE A 62 5.99 14.91 -1.37
C PHE A 62 6.48 16.02 -2.28
N ILE A 63 5.58 16.82 -2.87
CA ILE A 63 5.97 17.97 -3.70
C ILE A 63 6.89 18.90 -2.90
N GLU A 64 6.54 19.23 -1.67
CA GLU A 64 7.33 20.14 -0.83
C GLU A 64 8.62 19.48 -0.35
N TYR A 65 8.58 18.19 0.02
CA TYR A 65 9.80 17.46 0.41
C TYR A 65 10.79 17.30 -0.75
N ILE A 66 10.31 17.25 -2.00
CA ILE A 66 11.17 17.26 -3.19
C ILE A 66 11.80 18.63 -3.39
N LYS A 67 11.02 19.72 -3.30
CA LYS A 67 11.54 21.10 -3.41
C LYS A 67 12.59 21.41 -2.34
N ASP A 68 12.41 20.89 -1.13
CA ASP A 68 13.34 21.06 -0.01
C ASP A 68 14.63 20.21 -0.14
N GLY A 69 14.73 19.35 -1.16
CA GLY A 69 15.84 18.43 -1.38
C GLY A 69 15.88 17.26 -0.40
N ILE A 70 14.80 17.04 0.37
CA ILE A 70 14.67 15.92 1.30
C ILE A 70 14.48 14.62 0.53
N VAL A 71 13.65 14.65 -0.51
CA VAL A 71 13.41 13.52 -1.42
C VAL A 71 13.96 13.85 -2.80
N THR A 72 14.80 12.97 -3.35
CA THR A 72 15.45 13.21 -4.67
C THR A 72 15.15 12.11 -5.68
N ALA A 73 14.51 11.02 -5.28
CA ALA A 73 14.07 9.95 -6.18
C ALA A 73 12.81 9.27 -5.65
N LEU A 74 11.96 8.82 -6.57
CA LEU A 74 10.74 8.07 -6.27
C LEU A 74 10.71 6.77 -7.08
N GLU A 75 10.27 5.70 -6.43
CA GLU A 75 10.01 4.41 -7.05
C GLU A 75 8.65 3.87 -6.56
N GLY A 76 7.80 3.37 -7.46
CA GLY A 76 6.51 2.80 -7.07
C GLY A 76 5.65 2.31 -8.22
N SER A 77 4.40 1.88 -7.95
CA SER A 77 3.55 1.31 -9.01
C SER A 77 2.79 2.31 -9.85
N ALA A 78 2.41 3.41 -9.25
CA ALA A 78 1.69 4.48 -9.91
C ALA A 78 1.94 5.78 -9.15
N ILE A 79 1.85 6.90 -9.86
CA ILE A 79 1.79 8.23 -9.27
C ILE A 79 0.51 8.89 -9.75
N ARG A 80 -0.28 9.39 -8.80
CA ARG A 80 -1.59 10.01 -9.02
C ARG A 80 -1.60 11.39 -8.37
N GLY A 81 -2.66 12.15 -8.63
CA GLY A 81 -2.87 13.44 -7.96
C GLY A 81 -1.92 14.52 -8.45
N GLU A 82 -1.77 15.55 -7.62
CA GLU A 82 -0.93 16.71 -7.93
C GLU A 82 0.55 16.33 -8.03
N LEU A 83 1.00 15.34 -7.25
CA LEU A 83 2.36 14.81 -7.35
C LEU A 83 2.65 14.29 -8.75
N GLY A 84 1.69 13.58 -9.37
CA GLY A 84 1.83 13.07 -10.73
C GLY A 84 1.94 14.18 -11.78
N ASN A 85 1.14 15.24 -11.61
CA ASN A 85 1.19 16.42 -12.49
C ASN A 85 2.54 17.13 -12.35
N ALA A 86 2.96 17.43 -11.11
CA ALA A 86 4.21 18.13 -10.83
C ALA A 86 5.44 17.37 -11.37
N ILE A 87 5.46 16.03 -11.24
CA ILE A 87 6.53 15.21 -11.82
C ILE A 87 6.51 15.27 -13.34
N SER A 88 5.33 15.24 -13.97
CA SER A 88 5.19 15.38 -15.43
C SER A 88 5.66 16.76 -15.92
N GLU A 89 5.55 17.78 -15.07
CA GLU A 89 6.03 19.15 -15.30
C GLU A 89 7.54 19.33 -14.98
N GLY A 90 8.23 18.27 -14.57
CA GLY A 90 9.69 18.29 -14.36
C GLY A 90 10.13 18.61 -12.93
N LEU A 91 9.28 18.41 -11.91
CA LEU A 91 9.63 18.62 -10.51
C LEU A 91 10.89 17.83 -10.07
N LEU A 92 11.09 16.61 -10.59
CA LEU A 92 12.24 15.78 -10.28
C LEU A 92 13.25 15.77 -11.42
N THR A 93 14.52 15.92 -11.09
CA THR A 93 15.64 15.79 -12.05
C THR A 93 15.90 14.34 -12.43
N LYS A 94 15.70 13.40 -11.50
CA LYS A 94 15.80 11.96 -11.75
C LYS A 94 14.45 11.42 -12.25
N PRO A 95 14.43 10.59 -13.31
CA PRO A 95 13.21 9.91 -13.72
C PRO A 95 12.65 9.05 -12.58
N VAL A 96 11.34 9.11 -12.38
CA VAL A 96 10.64 8.19 -11.48
C VAL A 96 10.71 6.78 -12.04
N ILE A 97 11.00 5.80 -11.19
CA ILE A 97 10.97 4.39 -11.59
C ILE A 97 9.59 3.78 -11.29
N ILE A 98 8.84 3.49 -12.35
CA ILE A 98 7.53 2.85 -12.25
C ILE A 98 7.65 1.34 -12.46
N ARG A 99 7.10 0.53 -11.54
CA ARG A 99 7.09 -0.95 -11.63
C ARG A 99 5.72 -1.51 -11.30
N SER A 100 5.30 -2.60 -11.96
CA SER A 100 4.11 -3.34 -11.49
C SER A 100 4.29 -3.82 -10.04
N HIS A 101 3.22 -4.19 -9.34
CA HIS A 101 3.35 -4.72 -7.97
C HIS A 101 4.30 -5.92 -7.89
N GLY A 102 4.19 -6.87 -8.83
CA GLY A 102 5.14 -7.98 -8.94
C GLY A 102 6.55 -7.54 -9.35
N GLY A 103 6.68 -6.51 -10.19
CA GLY A 103 7.96 -5.93 -10.57
C GLY A 103 8.69 -5.26 -9.41
N ARG A 104 7.96 -4.61 -8.49
CA ARG A 104 8.52 -4.06 -7.24
C ARG A 104 8.99 -5.17 -6.31
N ALA A 105 8.16 -6.19 -6.08
CA ALA A 105 8.56 -7.33 -5.25
C ALA A 105 9.82 -8.00 -5.81
N ARG A 106 9.87 -8.22 -7.13
CA ARG A 106 11.08 -8.72 -7.80
C ARG A 106 12.27 -7.79 -7.59
N SER A 107 12.14 -6.48 -7.77
CA SER A 107 13.28 -5.56 -7.64
C SER A 107 13.86 -5.55 -6.23
N ILE A 108 13.01 -5.66 -5.19
CA ILE A 108 13.45 -5.77 -3.80
C ILE A 108 14.16 -7.11 -3.55
N THR A 109 13.51 -8.22 -3.91
CA THR A 109 14.04 -9.58 -3.66
C THR A 109 15.28 -9.94 -4.49
N THR A 110 15.58 -9.17 -5.53
CA THR A 110 16.80 -9.32 -6.36
C THR A 110 17.81 -8.20 -6.13
N GLU A 111 17.61 -7.40 -5.08
CA GLU A 111 18.49 -6.28 -4.67
C GLU A 111 18.68 -5.18 -5.74
N GLN A 112 17.87 -5.18 -6.80
CA GLN A 112 17.82 -4.08 -7.77
C GLN A 112 17.31 -2.79 -7.10
N SER A 113 16.39 -2.91 -6.14
CA SER A 113 15.99 -1.85 -5.23
C SER A 113 16.32 -2.31 -3.81
N TYR A 114 17.03 -1.47 -3.05
CA TYR A 114 17.44 -1.80 -1.69
C TYR A 114 16.71 -0.89 -0.69
N ILE A 115 16.17 -1.44 0.40
CA ILE A 115 15.43 -0.68 1.42
C ILE A 115 16.29 -0.59 2.69
N ASN A 116 16.74 0.61 3.05
CA ASN A 116 17.46 0.82 4.30
C ASN A 116 16.49 0.86 5.48
N VAL A 117 15.36 1.57 5.36
CA VAL A 117 14.37 1.64 6.44
C VAL A 117 12.95 1.56 5.88
N ALA A 118 12.22 0.53 6.29
CA ALA A 118 10.80 0.37 6.00
C ALA A 118 9.96 1.00 7.11
N PHE A 119 9.09 1.95 6.76
CA PHE A 119 8.10 2.54 7.66
C PHE A 119 6.72 1.96 7.31
N LEU A 120 6.26 1.00 8.10
CA LEU A 120 5.07 0.21 7.78
C LEU A 120 3.96 0.49 8.77
N ALA A 121 2.85 1.01 8.26
CA ALA A 121 1.67 1.27 9.06
C ALA A 121 0.89 -0.04 9.29
N ALA A 122 0.42 -0.25 10.51
CA ALA A 122 -0.43 -1.38 10.85
C ALA A 122 -1.55 -0.93 11.78
N SER A 123 -2.77 -1.41 11.53
CA SER A 123 -3.93 -1.04 12.34
C SER A 123 -3.79 -1.52 13.79
N SER A 124 -3.04 -2.60 14.01
CA SER A 124 -2.59 -3.00 15.35
C SER A 124 -1.20 -3.60 15.35
N SER A 125 -0.49 -3.43 16.46
CA SER A 125 0.74 -4.15 16.79
C SER A 125 0.83 -4.42 18.29
N ASP A 126 1.47 -5.52 18.69
CA ASP A 126 2.02 -5.59 20.05
C ASP A 126 3.38 -4.86 20.12
N GLU A 127 3.94 -4.74 21.33
CA GLU A 127 5.21 -4.01 21.57
C GLU A 127 6.43 -4.67 20.93
N MET A 128 6.31 -5.95 20.55
CA MET A 128 7.35 -6.77 19.91
C MET A 128 7.27 -6.76 18.38
N GLY A 129 6.19 -6.22 17.80
CA GLY A 129 6.06 -6.04 16.36
C GLY A 129 5.20 -7.07 15.65
N ASN A 130 4.48 -7.95 16.36
CA ASN A 130 3.46 -8.75 15.69
C ASN A 130 2.31 -7.82 15.30
N ALA A 131 2.12 -7.62 13.99
CA ALA A 131 1.25 -6.60 13.45
C ALA A 131 0.25 -7.16 12.43
N ASN A 132 -0.95 -6.56 12.39
CA ASN A 132 -1.97 -6.89 11.40
C ASN A 132 -2.81 -5.66 11.00
N GLY A 133 -3.64 -5.85 9.97
CA GLY A 133 -4.53 -4.84 9.42
C GLY A 133 -6.02 -5.04 9.78
N VAL A 134 -6.37 -5.95 10.70
CA VAL A 134 -7.77 -6.37 10.95
C VAL A 134 -8.26 -6.08 12.38
N ILE A 135 -7.36 -5.67 13.27
CA ILE A 135 -7.68 -5.23 14.63
C ILE A 135 -7.27 -3.76 14.78
N GLY A 136 -8.04 -2.99 15.55
CA GLY A 136 -7.74 -1.60 15.88
C GLY A 136 -8.60 -0.60 15.13
N ASP A 137 -8.25 0.67 15.26
CA ASP A 137 -9.08 1.78 14.81
C ASP A 137 -9.03 1.94 13.28
N SER A 138 -7.84 1.82 12.69
CA SER A 138 -7.61 2.01 11.25
C SER A 138 -7.53 0.67 10.48
N CYS A 139 -8.55 -0.19 10.57
CA CYS A 139 -8.53 -1.50 9.90
C CYS A 139 -8.51 -1.42 8.36
N VAL A 140 -7.53 -2.09 7.73
CA VAL A 140 -7.32 -2.14 6.27
C VAL A 140 -7.47 -3.52 5.64
N GLY A 141 -7.59 -4.56 6.45
CA GLY A 141 -7.55 -5.94 6.02
C GLY A 141 -6.13 -6.40 5.70
N SER A 142 -5.85 -6.64 4.43
CA SER A 142 -4.58 -7.22 3.98
C SER A 142 -3.42 -6.22 4.04
N LEU A 143 -2.28 -6.68 4.54
CA LEU A 143 -0.99 -5.95 4.51
C LEU A 143 -0.03 -6.51 3.46
N GLY A 144 -0.53 -7.17 2.41
CA GLY A 144 0.29 -7.93 1.45
C GLY A 144 1.48 -7.15 0.85
N TYR A 145 1.32 -5.85 0.59
CA TYR A 145 2.41 -5.01 0.07
C TYR A 145 3.50 -4.70 1.10
N ALA A 146 3.16 -4.67 2.39
CA ALA A 146 4.10 -4.37 3.47
C ALA A 146 4.97 -5.58 3.84
N ILE A 147 4.50 -6.81 3.55
CA ILE A 147 5.21 -8.05 3.91
C ILE A 147 6.59 -8.10 3.24
N VAL A 148 6.67 -7.77 1.95
CA VAL A 148 7.97 -7.79 1.22
C VAL A 148 8.94 -6.74 1.76
N ASP A 149 8.42 -5.59 2.22
CA ASP A 149 9.26 -4.55 2.81
C ASP A 149 9.83 -5.03 4.15
N ALA A 150 8.97 -5.58 5.02
CA ALA A 150 9.38 -6.09 6.33
C ALA A 150 10.46 -7.18 6.21
N GLN A 151 10.32 -8.06 5.21
CA GLN A 151 11.23 -9.20 5.01
C GLN A 151 12.62 -8.82 4.47
N TYR A 152 12.73 -7.71 3.73
CA TYR A 152 13.95 -7.38 2.96
C TYR A 152 14.57 -6.03 3.30
N ALA A 153 13.96 -5.21 4.16
CA ALA A 153 14.57 -3.99 4.66
C ALA A 153 15.65 -4.28 5.72
N ASP A 154 16.71 -3.47 5.77
CA ASP A 154 17.71 -3.56 6.86
C ASP A 154 17.09 -3.28 8.24
N LYS A 155 16.13 -2.35 8.24
CA LYS A 155 15.38 -1.94 9.42
C LYS A 155 13.90 -1.80 9.11
N THR A 156 13.07 -2.38 9.96
CA THR A 156 11.62 -2.29 9.86
C THR A 156 11.04 -1.62 11.10
N ILE A 157 10.26 -0.57 10.86
CA ILE A 157 9.58 0.20 11.90
C ILE A 157 8.08 0.05 11.66
N ILE A 158 7.39 -0.61 12.60
CA ILE A 158 5.93 -0.64 12.62
C ILE A 158 5.41 0.65 13.26
N ILE A 159 4.49 1.31 12.56
CA ILE A 159 3.76 2.48 13.04
C ILE A 159 2.33 2.03 13.29
N THR A 160 1.81 2.18 14.50
CA THR A 160 0.46 1.75 14.86
C THR A 160 -0.29 2.80 15.66
N ASP A 161 -1.60 2.91 15.49
CA ASP A 161 -2.48 3.69 16.38
C ASP A 161 -3.02 2.84 17.54
N THR A 162 -3.02 1.52 17.38
CA THR A 162 -3.59 0.57 18.35
C THR A 162 -2.55 -0.42 18.84
N LEU A 163 -1.99 -0.18 20.03
CA LEU A 163 -1.21 -1.20 20.73
C LEU A 163 -2.12 -2.24 21.39
N VAL A 164 -1.76 -3.52 21.24
CA VAL A 164 -2.47 -4.65 21.85
C VAL A 164 -1.54 -5.49 22.72
N SER A 165 -2.12 -6.36 23.56
CA SER A 165 -1.36 -7.27 24.41
C SER A 165 -0.61 -8.31 23.59
N TYR A 166 0.60 -8.65 24.02
CA TYR A 166 1.37 -9.74 23.43
C TYR A 166 0.75 -11.13 23.75
N PRO A 167 0.75 -12.07 22.78
CA PRO A 167 1.03 -11.86 21.36
C PRO A 167 -0.20 -11.31 20.62
N ASN A 168 0.02 -10.34 19.72
CA ASN A 168 -1.03 -9.91 18.78
C ASN A 168 -1.42 -11.08 17.86
N ASN A 169 -2.70 -11.20 17.52
CA ASN A 169 -3.22 -12.26 16.65
C ASN A 169 -4.50 -11.78 15.93
N PRO A 170 -4.61 -11.91 14.59
CA PRO A 170 -3.69 -12.59 13.67
C PRO A 170 -2.38 -11.84 13.43
N ILE A 171 -1.40 -12.53 12.81
CA ILE A 171 -0.07 -11.97 12.53
C ILE A 171 0.12 -11.89 11.01
N SER A 172 0.09 -10.68 10.46
CA SER A 172 0.43 -10.43 9.05
C SER A 172 1.92 -10.13 8.88
N ILE A 173 2.49 -9.34 9.80
CA ILE A 173 3.92 -9.07 9.88
C ILE A 173 4.40 -9.61 11.24
N PRO A 174 5.23 -10.67 11.28
CA PRO A 174 5.73 -11.23 12.52
C PRO A 174 6.88 -10.40 13.12
N GLN A 175 7.00 -10.45 14.45
CA GLN A 175 8.04 -9.74 15.22
C GLN A 175 9.48 -10.01 14.75
N ILE A 176 9.75 -11.15 14.08
CA ILE A 176 11.09 -11.50 13.59
C ILE A 176 11.59 -10.58 12.48
N TYR A 177 10.69 -9.83 11.84
CA TYR A 177 10.99 -8.88 10.78
C TYR A 177 10.89 -7.42 11.25
N VAL A 178 10.74 -7.18 12.55
CA VAL A 178 10.48 -5.85 13.10
C VAL A 178 11.57 -5.48 14.09
N ASP A 179 12.21 -4.33 13.87
CA ASP A 179 13.21 -3.78 14.80
C ASP A 179 12.53 -2.89 15.85
N TYR A 180 11.59 -2.05 15.41
CA TYR A 180 10.96 -1.05 16.27
C TYR A 180 9.46 -0.95 16.04
N VAL A 181 8.73 -0.60 17.10
CA VAL A 181 7.30 -0.28 17.08
C VAL A 181 7.13 1.12 17.65
N VAL A 182 6.40 1.98 16.95
CA VAL A 182 6.07 3.33 17.39
C VAL A 182 4.55 3.48 17.40
N LYS A 183 4.00 3.90 18.55
CA LYS A 183 2.59 4.26 18.63
C LYS A 183 2.41 5.72 18.18
N VAL A 184 1.47 5.96 17.29
CA VAL A 184 1.01 7.30 16.87
C VAL A 184 -0.43 7.50 17.29
N GLU A 185 -0.92 8.74 17.26
CA GLU A 185 -2.32 9.03 17.60
C GLU A 185 -3.27 8.59 16.49
N VAL A 186 -2.88 8.79 15.23
CA VAL A 186 -3.74 8.55 14.06
C VAL A 186 -2.90 7.99 12.91
N ILE A 187 -3.34 6.87 12.35
CA ILE A 187 -2.88 6.40 11.03
C ILE A 187 -3.78 6.93 9.91
N GLU A 188 -5.10 6.83 10.08
CA GLU A 188 -6.08 7.15 9.05
C GLU A 188 -7.19 8.08 9.56
N ILE A 189 -7.55 9.13 8.79
CA ILE A 189 -8.62 10.08 9.16
C ILE A 189 -9.96 9.72 8.51
N ILE A 190 -9.94 9.05 7.35
CA ILE A 190 -11.13 8.68 6.57
C ILE A 190 -11.12 7.18 6.43
N LYS A 191 -12.13 6.46 6.95
CA LYS A 191 -12.19 5.00 6.82
C LYS A 191 -12.02 4.57 5.35
N ILE A 192 -11.22 3.52 5.13
CA ILE A 192 -10.98 2.84 3.84
C ILE A 192 -12.21 2.54 2.99
N SER A 193 -13.43 2.56 3.56
CA SER A 193 -14.69 2.45 2.81
C SER A 193 -14.90 3.65 1.88
N SER A 194 -14.06 3.75 0.86
CA SER A 194 -14.08 4.71 -0.22
C SER A 194 -15.22 4.38 -1.18
N GLY A 195 -15.89 5.40 -1.73
CA GLY A 195 -16.97 5.29 -2.72
C GLY A 195 -16.61 4.68 -4.08
N GLU A 196 -15.46 4.00 -4.19
CA GLU A 196 -15.05 3.26 -5.40
C GLU A 196 -15.96 2.07 -5.66
N ILE A 197 -16.41 1.39 -4.60
CA ILE A 197 -17.39 0.29 -4.69
C ILE A 197 -18.77 0.91 -4.73
N HIS A 198 -19.39 0.94 -5.91
CA HIS A 198 -20.75 1.45 -6.10
C HIS A 198 -21.68 0.36 -6.64
N SER A 199 -22.97 0.47 -6.32
CA SER A 199 -24.01 -0.47 -6.74
C SER A 199 -24.81 0.02 -7.95
N LYS A 200 -24.53 1.24 -8.44
CA LYS A 200 -25.19 1.86 -9.58
C LYS A 200 -24.19 2.08 -10.70
N PHE A 201 -24.41 1.44 -11.84
CA PHE A 201 -23.55 1.53 -13.01
C PHE A 201 -24.28 2.28 -14.14
N ASN A 202 -23.52 3.02 -14.95
CA ASN A 202 -24.05 3.68 -16.15
C ASN A 202 -24.46 2.62 -17.20
N PRO A 203 -25.52 2.82 -18.00
CA PRO A 203 -25.90 1.93 -19.11
C PRO A 203 -24.72 1.50 -20.02
N LYS A 204 -23.77 2.40 -20.29
CA LYS A 204 -22.56 2.07 -21.06
C LYS A 204 -21.69 1.02 -20.36
N GLU A 205 -21.51 1.13 -19.04
CA GLU A 205 -20.74 0.19 -18.25
C GLU A 205 -21.41 -1.18 -18.20
N ILE A 206 -22.74 -1.21 -18.12
CA ILE A 206 -23.53 -2.44 -18.17
C ILE A 206 -23.32 -3.17 -19.50
N VAL A 207 -23.41 -2.47 -20.64
CA VAL A 207 -23.18 -3.10 -21.97
C VAL A 207 -21.76 -3.67 -22.08
N ILE A 208 -20.75 -2.97 -21.56
CA ILE A 208 -19.37 -3.49 -21.54
C ILE A 208 -19.28 -4.73 -20.62
N ALA A 209 -19.90 -4.67 -19.44
CA ALA A 209 -19.91 -5.77 -18.48
C ALA A 209 -20.60 -7.03 -19.02
N GLU A 210 -21.72 -6.89 -19.72
CA GLU A 210 -22.41 -8.00 -20.39
C GLU A 210 -21.52 -8.66 -21.44
N ASN A 211 -20.78 -7.85 -22.22
CA ASN A 211 -19.83 -8.36 -23.18
C ASN A 211 -18.66 -9.10 -22.51
N ILE A 212 -18.12 -8.58 -21.39
CA ILE A 212 -17.11 -9.27 -20.59
C ILE A 212 -17.61 -10.65 -20.14
N VAL A 213 -18.82 -10.72 -19.56
CA VAL A 213 -19.40 -11.98 -19.10
C VAL A 213 -19.68 -12.92 -20.27
N LYS A 214 -20.13 -12.41 -21.42
CA LYS A 214 -20.31 -13.20 -22.64
C LYS A 214 -18.99 -13.83 -23.08
N VAL A 215 -17.88 -13.12 -23.04
CA VAL A 215 -16.56 -13.69 -23.34
C VAL A 215 -16.22 -14.79 -22.34
N ILE A 216 -16.28 -14.51 -21.03
CA ILE A 216 -15.94 -15.47 -19.97
C ILE A 216 -16.71 -16.79 -20.15
N LYS A 217 -18.04 -16.71 -20.33
CA LYS A 217 -18.93 -17.86 -20.48
C LYS A 217 -18.61 -18.76 -21.68
N ASN A 218 -18.02 -18.19 -22.72
CA ASN A 218 -17.68 -18.91 -23.95
C ASN A 218 -16.22 -19.38 -23.97
N THR A 219 -15.48 -19.23 -22.86
CA THR A 219 -14.16 -19.84 -22.69
C THR A 219 -14.28 -21.27 -22.16
N PRO A 220 -13.30 -22.16 -22.44
CA PRO A 220 -13.26 -23.50 -21.84
C PRO A 220 -12.98 -23.48 -20.33
N TYR A 221 -12.67 -22.31 -19.77
CA TYR A 221 -12.34 -22.12 -18.35
C TYR A 221 -13.57 -21.85 -17.49
N PHE A 222 -14.73 -21.49 -18.06
CA PHE A 222 -15.93 -21.24 -17.28
C PHE A 222 -16.62 -22.54 -16.86
N LYS A 223 -16.06 -23.17 -15.83
CA LYS A 223 -16.48 -24.44 -15.23
C LYS A 223 -16.24 -24.42 -13.72
N ASN A 224 -16.76 -25.40 -13.00
CA ASN A 224 -16.53 -25.52 -11.56
C ASN A 224 -15.02 -25.50 -11.23
N GLY A 225 -14.65 -24.69 -10.24
CA GLY A 225 -13.28 -24.51 -9.77
C GLY A 225 -12.45 -23.49 -10.57
N PHE A 226 -13.05 -22.71 -11.47
CA PHE A 226 -12.31 -21.64 -12.13
C PHE A 226 -11.95 -20.50 -11.16
N SER A 227 -10.83 -19.83 -11.41
CA SER A 227 -10.40 -18.64 -10.66
C SER A 227 -10.41 -17.41 -11.56
N PHE A 228 -10.72 -16.25 -10.99
CA PHE A 228 -10.79 -14.99 -11.74
C PHE A 228 -10.55 -13.80 -10.82
N GLN A 229 -10.09 -12.69 -11.39
CA GLN A 229 -9.93 -11.42 -10.69
C GLN A 229 -10.68 -10.33 -11.46
N THR A 230 -11.48 -9.54 -10.75
CA THR A 230 -12.18 -8.38 -11.32
C THR A 230 -11.53 -7.09 -10.85
N GLY A 231 -11.76 -6.01 -11.60
CA GLY A 231 -11.40 -4.67 -11.16
C GLY A 231 -12.36 -4.16 -10.07
N THR A 232 -11.99 -3.02 -9.49
CA THR A 232 -12.68 -2.42 -8.32
C THR A 232 -13.66 -1.31 -8.68
N GLY A 233 -13.97 -1.10 -9.98
CA GLY A 233 -14.92 -0.06 -10.39
C GLY A 233 -15.46 -0.17 -11.82
N GLY A 234 -16.55 0.55 -12.08
CA GLY A 234 -17.17 0.68 -13.40
C GLY A 234 -17.57 -0.66 -14.02
N ALA A 235 -17.36 -0.81 -15.34
CA ALA A 235 -17.72 -2.03 -16.07
C ALA A 235 -17.06 -3.31 -15.51
N SER A 236 -15.87 -3.20 -14.91
CA SER A 236 -15.16 -4.34 -14.31
C SER A 236 -15.81 -4.83 -13.01
N GLN A 237 -16.41 -3.94 -12.24
CA GLN A 237 -17.18 -4.29 -11.04
C GLN A 237 -18.60 -4.74 -11.42
N ALA A 238 -19.22 -4.09 -12.42
CA ALA A 238 -20.51 -4.51 -12.95
C ALA A 238 -20.46 -5.95 -13.49
N SER A 239 -19.37 -6.35 -14.15
CA SER A 239 -19.22 -7.70 -14.68
C SER A 239 -19.19 -8.76 -13.58
N LEU A 240 -18.68 -8.45 -12.37
CA LEU A 240 -18.73 -9.34 -11.21
C LEU A 240 -20.17 -9.67 -10.82
N VAL A 241 -21.06 -8.66 -10.78
CA VAL A 241 -22.47 -8.84 -10.43
C VAL A 241 -23.16 -9.73 -11.45
N ILE A 242 -22.99 -9.42 -12.73
CA ILE A 242 -23.60 -10.19 -13.84
C ILE A 242 -23.05 -11.62 -13.90
N LEU A 243 -21.73 -11.79 -13.69
CA LEU A 243 -21.08 -13.11 -13.65
C LEU A 243 -21.59 -13.94 -12.47
N SER A 244 -21.77 -13.33 -11.30
CA SER A 244 -22.32 -14.00 -10.11
C SER A 244 -23.70 -14.60 -10.38
N ASP A 245 -24.58 -13.86 -11.06
CA ASP A 245 -25.91 -14.37 -11.42
C ASP A 245 -25.84 -15.50 -12.45
N GLU A 246 -24.93 -15.42 -13.41
CA GLU A 246 -24.70 -16.52 -14.36
C GLU A 246 -24.19 -17.78 -13.66
N MET A 247 -23.20 -17.63 -12.77
CA MET A 247 -22.63 -18.71 -11.99
C MET A 247 -23.70 -19.42 -11.17
N ARG A 248 -24.60 -18.67 -10.50
CA ARG A 248 -25.76 -19.24 -9.78
C ARG A 248 -26.68 -20.01 -10.71
N ARG A 249 -27.04 -19.45 -11.87
CA ARG A 249 -27.92 -20.10 -12.86
C ARG A 249 -27.33 -21.41 -13.39
N LYS A 250 -26.01 -21.50 -13.55
CA LYS A 250 -25.31 -22.69 -14.04
C LYS A 250 -24.76 -23.60 -12.94
N GLN A 251 -25.00 -23.28 -11.67
CA GLN A 251 -24.43 -23.98 -10.51
C GLN A 251 -22.90 -24.11 -10.58
N ILE A 252 -22.23 -23.09 -11.10
CA ILE A 252 -20.77 -22.99 -11.15
C ILE A 252 -20.27 -22.27 -9.90
N LYS A 253 -19.30 -22.85 -9.22
CA LYS A 253 -18.58 -22.23 -8.11
C LYS A 253 -17.14 -21.96 -8.52
N ALA A 254 -16.67 -20.75 -8.26
CA ALA A 254 -15.27 -20.39 -8.43
C ALA A 254 -14.42 -20.97 -7.29
N SER A 255 -13.13 -21.15 -7.54
CA SER A 255 -12.13 -21.43 -6.50
C SER A 255 -11.53 -20.13 -5.98
N VAL A 256 -10.95 -20.17 -4.78
CA VAL A 256 -9.98 -19.17 -4.32
C VAL A 256 -8.61 -19.44 -4.95
N PHE A 257 -7.81 -18.38 -5.07
CA PHE A 257 -6.38 -18.45 -5.41
C PHE A 257 -5.57 -19.01 -4.25
#